data_AF-S4R6V8-F1
#
_entry.id   AF-S4R6V8-F1
#
_cell.length_a   1.000
_cell.length_b   1.000
_cell.length_c   1.000
_cell.angle_alpha   90.00
_cell.angle_beta   90.00
_cell.angle_gamma   90.00
#
_symmetry.space_group_name_H-M   'P 1'
#
loop_
_entity.id
_entity.type
_entity.pdbx_description
1 polymer ?
#
loop_
_entity_poly.entity_id
_entity_poly.type
_entity_poly.pdbx_seq_one_letter_code
_entity_poly.pdbx_strand_id
1 'polypeptide(L)'
;LLPKLEDLLFDTIAEGQDKIPIVKFITALKATGLRPSDPRLRDSMTTLRKAVKTASEGVTLDKELFRRCVSSNIVLLTQAFRRKFVIPDFENFTAQVDNIHENARALTWGKVADYIPQLAKFSKDLWGVSICTVDGQR
;
A
#
# COMPACT_ATOMS: atom_id res chain seq x y z
N LEU A 1 -1.27 32.42 7.86
CA LEU A 1 -0.52 31.54 6.93
C LEU A 1 -1.25 30.20 6.87
N LEU A 2 -1.71 29.77 5.70
CA LEU A 2 -2.38 28.46 5.56
C LEU A 2 -1.35 27.35 5.83
N PRO A 3 -1.70 26.32 6.62
CA PRO A 3 -0.81 25.19 6.85
C PRO A 3 -0.57 24.45 5.53
N LYS A 4 0.70 24.17 5.25
CA LYS A 4 1.11 23.40 4.08
C LYS A 4 0.59 21.96 4.19
N LEU A 5 0.19 21.37 3.06
CA LEU A 5 -0.48 20.07 3.05
C LEU A 5 0.40 18.94 3.59
N GLU A 6 1.71 19.02 3.35
CA GLU A 6 2.70 18.08 3.88
C GLU A 6 2.76 18.10 5.41
N ASP A 7 2.58 19.26 6.04
CA ASP A 7 2.60 19.37 7.51
C ASP A 7 1.37 18.70 8.12
N LEU A 8 0.19 18.94 7.53
CA LEU A 8 -1.03 18.30 7.97
C LEU A 8 -0.95 16.77 7.84
N LEU A 9 -0.35 16.29 6.75
CA LEU A 9 -0.14 14.85 6.55
C LEU A 9 0.86 14.29 7.57
N PHE A 10 1.96 15.01 7.83
CA PHE A 10 2.92 14.64 8.87
C PHE A 10 2.23 14.50 10.23
N ASP A 11 1.49 15.54 10.64
CA ASP A 11 0.83 15.58 11.94
C ASP A 11 -0.20 14.45 12.10
N THR A 12 -0.87 14.06 11.00
CA THR A 12 -1.81 12.92 10.96
C THR A 12 -1.11 11.58 11.25
N ILE A 13 0.11 11.38 10.74
CA ILE A 13 0.85 10.11 10.87
C ILE A 13 1.68 10.09 12.17
N ALA A 14 2.19 11.25 12.57
CA ALA A 14 3.05 11.40 13.74
C ALA A 14 2.28 11.25 15.06
N GLU A 15 0.97 11.51 15.07
CA GLU A 15 0.12 11.35 16.26
C GLU A 15 0.67 12.12 17.48
N GLY A 16 1.17 13.34 17.24
CA GLY A 16 1.75 14.21 18.27
C GLY A 16 3.24 14.01 18.54
N GLN A 17 3.92 13.10 17.83
CA GLN A 17 5.38 12.96 17.92
C GLN A 17 6.13 13.93 16.98
N ASP A 18 7.35 14.32 17.36
CA ASP A 18 8.18 15.21 16.52
C ASP A 18 8.82 14.50 15.31
N LYS A 19 8.81 13.16 15.31
CA LYS A 19 9.42 12.33 14.28
C LYS A 19 8.58 11.09 14.00
N ILE A 20 8.60 10.64 12.75
CA ILE A 20 7.90 9.43 12.30
C ILE A 20 8.93 8.34 11.97
N PRO A 21 8.91 7.17 12.64
CA PRO A 21 9.70 6.03 12.19
C PRO A 21 9.32 5.64 10.76
N ILE A 22 10.30 5.43 9.88
CA ILE A 22 10.00 5.07 8.47
C ILE A 22 9.11 3.83 8.37
N VAL A 23 9.31 2.85 9.26
CA VAL A 23 8.47 1.64 9.31
C VAL A 23 7.01 2.02 9.55
N LYS A 24 6.72 2.96 10.47
CA LYS A 24 5.35 3.45 10.72
C LYS A 24 4.75 4.06 9.45
N PHE A 25 5.51 4.90 8.75
CA PHE A 25 5.06 5.51 7.49
C PHE A 25 4.75 4.46 6.40
N ILE A 26 5.65 3.50 6.19
CA ILE A 26 5.47 2.43 5.20
C ILE A 26 4.28 1.53 5.55
N THR A 27 4.11 1.17 6.83
CA THR A 27 2.96 0.38 7.29
C THR A 27 1.65 1.13 7.08
N ALA A 28 1.59 2.40 7.47
CA ALA A 28 0.40 3.21 7.29
C ALA A 28 0.08 3.45 5.80
N LEU A 29 1.09 3.59 4.94
CA LEU A 29 0.91 3.64 3.49
C LEU A 29 0.29 2.33 2.96
N LYS A 30 0.80 1.18 3.39
CA LYS A 30 0.26 -0.13 2.98
C LYS A 30 -1.17 -0.35 3.45
N ALA A 31 -1.53 0.14 4.64
CA ALA A 31 -2.91 0.07 5.16
C ALA A 31 -3.93 0.82 4.28
N THR A 32 -3.48 1.81 3.49
CA THR A 32 -4.35 2.46 2.49
C THR A 32 -4.61 1.59 1.25
N GLY A 33 -3.90 0.47 1.11
CA GLY A 33 -3.90 -0.41 -0.06
C GLY A 33 -2.87 -0.04 -1.13
N LEU A 34 -2.16 1.08 -1.00
CA LEU A 34 -1.07 1.41 -1.91
C LEU A 34 0.17 0.56 -1.64
N ARG A 35 0.81 0.12 -2.72
CA ARG A 35 2.09 -0.59 -2.64
C ARG A 35 3.26 0.40 -2.74
N PRO A 36 4.37 0.23 -2.00
CA PRO A 36 5.57 1.06 -2.17
C PRO A 36 6.21 0.96 -3.57
N SER A 37 5.80 -0.01 -4.38
CA SER A 37 6.19 -0.15 -5.78
C SER A 37 5.26 0.57 -6.76
N ASP A 38 4.23 1.28 -6.28
CA ASP A 38 3.34 2.07 -7.13
C ASP A 38 4.17 3.09 -7.95
N PRO A 39 4.10 3.07 -9.30
CA PRO A 39 4.86 3.98 -10.13
C PRO A 39 4.65 5.46 -9.79
N ARG A 40 3.46 5.82 -9.31
CA ARG A 40 3.10 7.17 -8.89
C ARG A 40 3.79 7.60 -7.60
N LEU A 41 4.34 6.67 -6.82
CA LEU A 41 5.11 6.95 -5.59
C LEU A 41 6.62 6.85 -5.80
N ARG A 42 7.09 6.60 -7.04
CA ARG A 42 8.50 6.33 -7.34
C ARG A 42 9.44 7.40 -6.79
N ASP A 43 9.10 8.66 -6.96
CA ASP A 43 9.96 9.77 -6.57
C ASP A 43 10.06 9.86 -5.04
N SER A 44 8.91 9.79 -4.34
CA SER A 44 8.88 9.73 -2.88
C SER A 44 9.66 8.54 -2.31
N MET A 45 9.47 7.35 -2.89
CA MET A 45 10.15 6.13 -2.43
C MET A 45 11.65 6.17 -2.75
N THR A 46 12.06 6.81 -3.83
CA THR A 46 13.48 7.00 -4.17
C THR A 46 14.14 7.94 -3.17
N THR A 47 13.51 9.07 -2.84
CA THR A 47 14.03 10.03 -1.86
C THR A 47 14.10 9.39 -0.47
N LEU A 48 13.06 8.66 -0.07
CA LEU A 48 13.02 7.95 1.20
C LEU A 48 14.12 6.88 1.29
N ARG A 49 14.35 6.10 0.24
CA ARG A 49 15.47 5.13 0.18
C ARG A 49 16.84 5.80 0.28
N LYS A 50 17.03 6.96 -0.35
CA LYS A 50 18.29 7.74 -0.23
C LYS A 50 18.51 8.19 1.21
N ALA A 51 17.48 8.73 1.86
CA ALA A 51 17.53 9.14 3.25
C ALA A 51 17.84 7.98 4.22
N VAL A 52 17.30 6.79 3.93
CA VAL A 52 17.61 5.57 4.70
C VAL A 52 19.08 5.20 4.61
N LYS A 53 19.66 5.22 3.39
CA LYS A 53 21.06 4.83 3.16
C LYS A 53 22.07 5.76 3.84
N THR A 54 21.71 7.02 4.07
CA THR A 54 22.59 8.02 4.67
C THR A 54 22.56 8.01 6.20
N ALA A 55 21.62 7.33 6.84
CA ALA A 55 21.52 7.28 8.30
C ALA A 55 22.21 6.02 8.85
N SER A 56 22.92 6.17 9.97
CA SER A 56 23.71 5.10 10.58
C SER A 56 22.88 4.11 11.41
N GLU A 57 21.69 4.47 11.90
CA GLU A 57 20.76 3.57 12.62
C GLU A 57 19.37 4.22 12.75
N GLY A 58 18.30 3.42 12.68
CA GLY A 58 16.93 3.85 13.03
C GLY A 58 16.43 5.12 12.32
N VAL A 59 16.10 5.03 11.03
CA VAL A 59 15.72 6.22 10.27
C VAL A 59 14.34 6.71 10.69
N THR A 60 14.34 7.89 11.29
CA THR A 60 13.15 8.66 11.62
C THR A 60 13.04 9.85 10.67
N LEU A 61 11.81 10.20 10.31
CA LEU A 61 11.48 11.35 9.48
C LEU A 61 11.09 12.50 10.40
N ASP A 62 11.91 13.55 10.46
CA ASP A 62 11.44 14.84 10.96
C ASP A 62 10.57 15.54 9.90
N LYS A 63 9.99 16.67 10.27
CA LYS A 63 9.07 17.43 9.40
C LYS A 63 9.72 17.88 8.09
N GLU A 64 11.00 18.27 8.13
CA GLU A 64 11.71 18.73 6.93
C GLU A 64 12.01 17.57 5.98
N LEU A 65 12.54 16.46 6.50
CA LEU A 65 12.84 15.28 5.73
C LEU A 65 11.56 14.66 5.15
N PHE A 66 10.48 14.62 5.94
CA PHE A 66 9.18 14.15 5.47
C PHE A 66 8.69 14.95 4.26
N ARG A 67 8.73 16.29 4.33
CA ARG A 67 8.36 17.16 3.20
C ARG A 67 9.12 16.82 1.94
N ARG A 68 10.46 16.74 2.03
CA ARG A 68 11.30 16.37 0.89
C ARG A 68 10.91 15.00 0.31
N CYS A 69 10.56 14.06 1.15
CA CYS A 69 10.11 12.75 0.71
C CYS A 69 8.75 12.80 0.02
N VAL A 70 7.75 13.54 0.52
CA VAL A 70 6.37 13.44 0.02
C VAL A 70 5.97 14.51 -1.00
N SER A 71 6.73 15.60 -1.17
CA SER A 71 6.31 16.75 -1.99
C SER A 71 5.96 16.38 -3.44
N SER A 72 6.68 15.46 -4.08
CA SER A 72 6.40 15.03 -5.45
C SER A 72 5.05 14.32 -5.61
N ASN A 73 4.55 13.71 -4.53
CA ASN A 73 3.41 12.79 -4.57
C ASN A 73 2.34 13.15 -3.51
N ILE A 74 2.36 14.39 -3.01
CA ILE A 74 1.57 14.83 -1.86
C ILE A 74 0.06 14.72 -2.10
N VAL A 75 -0.43 14.96 -3.31
CA VAL A 75 -1.86 14.87 -3.64
C VAL A 75 -2.38 13.45 -3.46
N LEU A 76 -1.67 12.45 -4.02
CA LEU A 76 -2.03 11.03 -3.91
C LEU A 76 -1.94 10.55 -2.46
N LEU A 77 -0.86 10.90 -1.76
CA LEU A 77 -0.68 10.53 -0.35
C LEU A 77 -1.77 11.16 0.52
N THR A 78 -2.11 12.42 0.28
CA THR A 78 -3.20 13.09 1.01
C THR A 78 -4.53 12.37 0.80
N GLN A 79 -4.86 11.98 -0.44
CA GLN A 79 -6.08 11.22 -0.73
C GLN A 79 -6.09 9.88 0.01
N ALA A 80 -4.97 9.15 -0.01
CA ALA A 80 -4.80 7.87 0.65
C ALA A 80 -5.04 7.98 2.17
N PHE A 81 -4.28 8.86 2.84
CA PHE A 81 -4.31 9.01 4.29
C PHE A 81 -5.58 9.69 4.81
N ARG A 82 -6.26 10.50 4.00
CA ARG A 82 -7.57 11.09 4.35
C ARG A 82 -8.76 10.20 3.99
N ARG A 83 -8.52 8.92 3.68
CA ARG A 83 -9.57 7.94 3.34
C ARG A 83 -10.47 8.42 2.20
N LYS A 84 -9.88 9.02 1.17
CA LYS A 84 -10.57 9.52 -0.03
C LYS A 84 -10.53 8.57 -1.22
N PHE A 85 -9.89 7.41 -1.07
CA PHE A 85 -10.01 6.34 -2.05
C PHE A 85 -11.40 5.73 -2.06
N VAL A 86 -11.73 5.10 -3.18
CA VAL A 86 -12.98 4.41 -3.46
C VAL A 86 -13.32 3.35 -2.41
N ILE A 87 -12.31 2.72 -1.81
CA ILE A 87 -12.45 1.88 -0.62
C ILE A 87 -11.69 2.56 0.55
N PRO A 88 -12.38 3.30 1.43
CA PRO A 88 -11.77 4.02 2.55
C PRO A 88 -11.05 3.15 3.58
N ASP A 89 -11.61 1.98 3.88
CA ASP A 89 -11.09 1.01 4.86
C ASP A 89 -10.66 -0.26 4.13
N PHE A 90 -9.47 -0.19 3.53
CA PHE A 90 -8.98 -1.25 2.66
C PHE A 90 -8.57 -2.51 3.44
N GLU A 91 -8.04 -2.38 4.66
CA GLU A 91 -7.66 -3.52 5.50
C GLU A 91 -8.87 -4.40 5.84
N ASN A 92 -9.97 -3.78 6.28
CA ASN A 92 -11.21 -4.51 6.56
C ASN A 92 -11.79 -5.16 5.28
N PHE A 93 -11.74 -4.44 4.16
CA PHE A 93 -12.16 -4.99 2.87
C PHE A 93 -11.34 -6.22 2.48
N THR A 94 -10.00 -6.16 2.58
CA THR A 94 -9.14 -7.31 2.24
C THR A 94 -9.38 -8.49 3.18
N ALA A 95 -9.65 -8.26 4.46
CA ALA A 95 -10.00 -9.34 5.39
C ALA A 95 -11.29 -10.07 4.97
N GLN A 96 -12.27 -9.36 4.41
CA GLN A 96 -13.46 -10.00 3.84
C GLN A 96 -13.16 -10.77 2.57
N VAL A 97 -12.27 -10.25 1.72
CA VAL A 97 -11.80 -10.96 0.51
C VAL A 97 -11.08 -12.25 0.89
N ASP A 98 -10.24 -12.23 1.93
CA ASP A 98 -9.56 -13.43 2.43
C ASP A 98 -10.56 -14.48 2.90
N ASN A 99 -11.63 -14.08 3.62
CA ASN A 99 -12.71 -15.00 4.00
C ASN A 99 -13.42 -15.60 2.78
N ILE A 100 -13.71 -14.79 1.76
CA ILE A 100 -14.32 -15.27 0.51
C ILE A 100 -13.37 -16.22 -0.22
N HIS A 101 -12.07 -15.89 -0.26
CA HIS A 101 -11.04 -16.72 -0.86
C HIS A 101 -10.98 -18.10 -0.22
N GLU A 102 -10.91 -18.18 1.12
CA GLU A 102 -10.85 -19.45 1.84
C GLU A 102 -12.14 -20.27 1.69
N ASN A 103 -13.31 -19.61 1.74
CA ASN A 103 -14.59 -20.29 1.52
C ASN A 103 -14.69 -20.88 0.10
N ALA A 104 -14.27 -20.12 -0.91
CA ALA A 104 -14.27 -20.58 -2.30
C ALA A 104 -13.22 -21.66 -2.55
N ARG A 105 -12.06 -21.60 -1.89
CA ARG A 105 -10.98 -22.59 -1.99
C ARG A 105 -11.43 -23.99 -1.55
N ALA A 106 -12.39 -24.09 -0.63
CA ALA A 106 -12.94 -25.37 -0.19
C ALA A 106 -13.75 -26.10 -1.30
N LEU A 107 -14.14 -25.39 -2.37
CA LEU A 107 -14.88 -25.96 -3.50
C LEU A 107 -13.91 -26.70 -4.44
N THR A 108 -13.76 -28.00 -4.24
CA THR A 108 -12.80 -28.86 -4.97
C THR A 108 -13.40 -29.61 -6.17
N TRP A 109 -14.60 -29.23 -6.59
CA TRP A 109 -15.30 -29.82 -7.73
C TRP A 109 -14.95 -29.10 -9.05
N GLY A 110 -15.21 -29.77 -10.17
CA GLY A 110 -14.88 -29.29 -11.52
C GLY A 110 -13.81 -30.16 -12.19
N LYS A 111 -13.53 -29.86 -13.46
CA LYS A 111 -12.54 -30.59 -14.27
C LYS A 111 -11.62 -29.59 -14.96
N VAL A 112 -10.31 -29.82 -14.85
CA VAL A 112 -9.31 -29.06 -15.61
C VAL A 112 -9.55 -29.30 -17.11
N ALA A 113 -9.46 -28.23 -17.90
CA ALA A 113 -9.53 -28.33 -19.35
C ALA A 113 -8.40 -29.23 -19.89
N ASP A 114 -8.76 -30.40 -20.42
CA ASP A 114 -7.81 -31.45 -20.83
C ASP A 114 -7.70 -31.62 -22.35
N TYR A 115 -8.48 -30.88 -23.13
CA TYR A 115 -8.45 -30.92 -24.60
C TYR A 115 -7.22 -30.21 -25.22
N ILE A 116 -6.54 -29.33 -24.49
CA ILE A 116 -5.26 -28.71 -24.87
C ILE A 116 -4.18 -29.19 -23.89
N PRO A 117 -3.10 -29.87 -24.35
CA PRO A 117 -2.08 -30.43 -23.48
C PRO A 117 -1.41 -29.43 -22.52
N GLN A 118 -1.33 -28.16 -22.91
CA GLN A 118 -0.77 -27.08 -22.10
C GLN A 118 -1.67 -26.73 -20.90
N LEU A 119 -3.00 -26.81 -21.06
CA LEU A 119 -3.95 -26.55 -19.99
C LEU A 119 -4.07 -27.75 -19.04
N ALA A 120 -3.95 -28.97 -19.57
CA ALA A 120 -3.99 -30.21 -18.78
C ALA A 120 -2.85 -30.32 -17.74
N LYS A 121 -1.76 -29.56 -17.89
CA LYS A 121 -0.60 -29.58 -16.98
C LYS A 121 -0.84 -28.83 -15.67
N PHE A 122 -1.85 -27.96 -15.59
CA PHE A 122 -2.09 -27.19 -14.38
C PHE A 122 -2.74 -28.05 -13.30
N SER A 123 -2.26 -27.88 -12.06
CA SER A 123 -2.91 -28.50 -10.91
C SER A 123 -4.28 -27.87 -10.68
N LYS A 124 -5.28 -28.71 -10.41
CA LYS A 124 -6.63 -28.29 -10.00
C LYS A 124 -6.66 -27.53 -8.67
N ASP A 125 -5.58 -27.64 -7.89
CA ASP A 125 -5.48 -27.01 -6.56
C ASP A 125 -4.92 -25.57 -6.63
N LEU A 126 -4.59 -25.08 -7.85
CA LEU A 126 -4.20 -23.69 -8.07
C LEU A 126 -5.42 -22.78 -8.01
N TRP A 127 -5.49 -21.96 -6.97
CA TRP A 127 -6.52 -20.96 -6.75
C TRP A 127 -5.87 -19.65 -6.36
N GLY A 128 -6.32 -18.54 -6.94
CA GLY A 128 -5.75 -17.24 -6.69
C GLY A 128 -6.74 -16.12 -6.97
N VAL A 129 -6.75 -15.12 -6.08
CA VAL A 129 -7.56 -13.91 -6.19
C VAL A 129 -6.62 -12.71 -6.17
N SER A 130 -6.87 -11.74 -7.04
CA SER A 130 -6.11 -10.49 -7.11
C SER A 130 -7.09 -9.34 -7.31
N ILE A 131 -6.86 -8.23 -6.61
CA ILE A 131 -7.71 -7.05 -6.67
C ILE A 131 -6.86 -5.83 -7.03
N CYS A 132 -7.43 -4.93 -7.82
CA CYS A 132 -6.90 -3.61 -8.07
C CYS A 132 -8.07 -2.63 -8.17
N THR A 133 -8.12 -1.64 -7.28
CA THR A 133 -9.14 -0.58 -7.36
C THR A 133 -8.74 0.47 -8.40
N VAL A 134 -9.69 1.33 -8.79
CA VAL A 134 -9.43 2.47 -9.69
C VAL A 134 -8.42 3.47 -9.12
N ASP A 135 -8.30 3.54 -7.78
CA ASP A 135 -7.30 4.36 -7.11
C ASP A 135 -5.93 3.67 -6.97
N GLY A 136 -5.82 2.41 -7.40
CA GLY A 136 -4.59 1.62 -7.39
C GLY A 136 -4.32 0.88 -6.08
N GLN A 137 -5.34 0.65 -5.26
CA GLN A 137 -5.24 -0.18 -4.05
C GLN A 137 -5.16 -1.66 -4.44
N ARG A 138 -4.22 -2.42 -3.87
CA ARG A 138 -3.87 -3.79 -4.32
C ARG A 138 -3.30 -4.68 -3.23
#